data_AF-G0RNQ7-F1
#
_entry.id   AF-G0RNQ7-F1
#
_cell.length_a   1.000
_cell.length_b   1.000
_cell.length_c   1.000
_cell.angle_alpha   90.00
_cell.angle_beta   90.00
_cell.angle_gamma   90.00
#
_symmetry.space_group_name_H-M   'P 1'
#
loop_
_entity.id
_entity.type
_entity.pdbx_description
1 polymer ?
#
loop_
_entity_poly.entity_id
_entity_poly.type
_entity_poly.pdbx_seq_one_letter_code
_entity_poly.pdbx_strand_id
1 'polypeptide(L)'
;PRDARLVELLLTSQGVTAYEQRVPLLLLDFAYRHTSSVLSDALHLSGDPYISQAGSKPSASGAGATAPPSGDASVSANAVKVAIAARLGYQFRGGSSGGGISKEYMQELARERNKVALPKIVPNEWGVRLPSERFVLSGTSWGLKD
;
A
#
# COMPACT_ATOMS: atom_id res chain seq x y z
N PRO A 1 -8.17 9.22 -27.10
CA PRO A 1 -6.89 9.30 -26.35
C PRO A 1 -6.08 8.00 -26.49
N ARG A 2 -4.78 8.08 -26.80
CA ARG A 2 -3.91 6.92 -27.03
C ARG A 2 -3.85 5.98 -25.82
N ASP A 3 -3.68 6.55 -24.63
CA ASP A 3 -3.45 5.78 -23.40
C ASP A 3 -4.71 5.06 -22.90
N ALA A 4 -5.89 5.59 -23.22
CA ALA A 4 -7.16 4.91 -22.93
C ALA A 4 -7.23 3.56 -23.66
N ARG A 5 -6.90 3.52 -24.97
CA ARG A 5 -6.86 2.26 -25.74
C ARG A 5 -5.82 1.27 -25.20
N LEU A 6 -4.71 1.76 -24.66
CA LEU A 6 -3.69 0.91 -24.02
C LEU A 6 -4.22 0.29 -22.72
N VAL A 7 -4.96 1.05 -21.90
CA VAL A 7 -5.61 0.52 -20.70
C VAL A 7 -6.66 -0.53 -21.08
N GLU A 8 -7.45 -0.31 -22.13
CA GLU A 8 -8.41 -1.31 -22.62
C GLU A 8 -7.72 -2.61 -23.09
N LEU A 9 -6.58 -2.49 -23.78
CA LEU A 9 -5.78 -3.63 -24.18
C LEU A 9 -5.19 -4.38 -22.96
N LEU A 10 -4.76 -3.63 -21.95
CA LEU A 10 -4.27 -4.20 -20.69
C LEU A 10 -5.39 -4.96 -19.96
N LEU A 11 -6.59 -4.39 -19.85
CA LEU A 11 -7.75 -5.05 -19.26
C LEU A 11 -8.10 -6.35 -20.01
N THR A 12 -8.05 -6.29 -21.35
CA THR A 12 -8.26 -7.47 -22.20
C THR A 12 -7.21 -8.56 -21.95
N SER A 13 -5.94 -8.19 -21.76
CA SER A 13 -4.87 -9.15 -21.44
C SER A 13 -5.04 -9.84 -20.08
N GLN A 14 -5.74 -9.20 -19.14
CA GLN A 14 -6.09 -9.76 -17.84
C GLN A 14 -7.41 -10.55 -17.87
N GLY A 15 -8.03 -10.71 -19.05
CA GLY A 15 -9.32 -11.39 -19.21
C GLY A 15 -10.53 -10.57 -18.75
N VAL A 16 -10.36 -9.27 -18.49
CA VAL A 16 -11.46 -8.37 -18.11
C VAL A 16 -12.12 -7.83 -19.37
N THR A 17 -13.25 -8.42 -19.75
CA THR A 17 -13.99 -8.07 -20.99
C THR A 17 -15.18 -7.14 -20.76
N ALA A 18 -15.61 -6.96 -19.51
CA ALA A 18 -16.72 -6.09 -19.13
C ALA A 18 -16.27 -5.09 -18.06
N TYR A 19 -16.33 -3.80 -18.39
CA TYR A 19 -16.03 -2.69 -17.48
C TYR A 19 -16.88 -1.48 -17.84
N GLU A 20 -17.09 -0.57 -16.88
CA GLU A 20 -17.74 0.70 -17.14
C GLU A 20 -16.82 1.63 -17.93
N GLN A 21 -17.38 2.42 -18.86
CA GLN A 21 -16.63 3.38 -19.68
C GLN A 21 -15.78 4.39 -18.87
N ARG A 22 -16.11 4.62 -17.59
CA ARG A 22 -15.37 5.53 -16.70
C ARG A 22 -14.09 4.91 -16.12
N VAL A 23 -13.96 3.58 -16.09
CA VAL A 23 -12.84 2.90 -15.43
C VAL A 23 -11.49 3.26 -16.06
N PRO A 24 -11.29 3.26 -17.40
CA PRO A 24 -10.02 3.66 -17.99
C PRO A 24 -9.59 5.09 -17.61
N LEU A 25 -10.55 6.02 -17.49
CA LEU A 25 -10.27 7.40 -17.10
C LEU A 25 -9.85 7.50 -15.63
N LEU A 26 -10.51 6.77 -14.74
CA LEU A 26 -10.16 6.72 -13.33
C LEU A 26 -8.76 6.13 -13.11
N LEU A 27 -8.38 5.10 -13.87
CA LEU A 27 -7.05 4.52 -13.80
C LEU A 27 -5.96 5.49 -14.29
N LEU A 28 -6.25 6.27 -15.33
CA LEU A 28 -5.32 7.30 -15.80
C LEU A 28 -5.17 8.46 -14.80
N ASP A 29 -6.26 8.92 -14.17
CA ASP A 29 -6.18 9.93 -13.10
C ASP A 29 -5.38 9.41 -11.90
N PHE A 30 -5.62 8.16 -11.51
CA PHE A 30 -4.82 7.50 -10.49
C PHE A 30 -3.33 7.44 -10.86
N ALA A 31 -3.00 6.97 -12.07
CA ALA A 31 -1.60 6.87 -12.52
C ALA A 31 -0.92 8.23 -12.56
N TYR A 32 -1.62 9.27 -13.00
CA TYR A 32 -1.13 10.64 -13.00
C TYR A 32 -0.84 11.15 -11.58
N ARG A 33 -1.80 11.02 -10.65
CA ARG A 33 -1.61 11.44 -9.25
C ARG A 33 -0.49 10.65 -8.56
N HIS A 34 -0.42 9.35 -8.80
CA HIS A 34 0.61 8.50 -8.22
C HIS A 34 2.01 8.89 -8.72
N THR A 35 2.20 9.02 -10.03
CA THR A 35 3.49 9.39 -10.61
C THR A 35 3.91 10.80 -10.21
N SER A 36 2.98 11.77 -10.21
CA SER A 36 3.25 13.13 -9.71
C SER A 36 3.74 13.10 -8.27
N SER A 37 3.08 12.35 -7.39
CA SER A 37 3.45 12.26 -5.98
C SER A 37 4.81 11.58 -5.76
N VAL A 38 5.12 10.54 -6.54
CA VAL A 38 6.43 9.84 -6.49
C VAL A 38 7.55 10.76 -6.99
N LEU A 39 7.31 11.50 -8.07
CA LEU A 39 8.30 12.44 -8.61
C LEU A 39 8.55 13.61 -7.66
N SER A 40 7.52 14.14 -6.99
CA SER A 40 7.68 15.16 -5.95
C SER A 40 8.55 14.68 -4.79
N ASP A 41 8.36 13.43 -4.32
CA ASP A 41 9.22 12.86 -3.28
C ASP A 41 10.65 12.65 -3.78
N ALA A 42 10.82 12.15 -5.00
CA ALA A 42 12.13 11.92 -5.61
C ALA A 42 12.91 13.23 -5.81
N LEU A 43 12.22 14.34 -6.09
CA LEU A 43 12.82 15.68 -6.15
C LEU A 43 13.38 16.10 -4.79
N HIS A 44 12.64 15.92 -3.70
CA HIS A 44 13.16 16.21 -2.36
C HIS A 44 14.36 15.33 -2.01
N LEU A 45 14.33 14.07 -2.44
CA LEU A 45 15.36 13.08 -2.18
C LEU A 45 16.61 13.26 -3.07
N SER A 46 16.51 14.04 -4.14
CA SER A 46 17.62 14.29 -5.08
C SER A 46 18.73 15.16 -4.47
N GLY A 47 18.41 15.96 -3.45
CA GLY A 47 19.39 16.78 -2.72
C GLY A 47 20.28 15.96 -1.79
N ASP A 48 19.91 14.72 -1.46
CA ASP A 48 20.68 13.89 -0.54
C ASP A 48 21.90 13.27 -1.24
N PRO A 49 23.14 13.51 -0.74
CA PRO A 49 24.36 12.96 -1.34
C PRO A 49 24.39 11.43 -1.28
N TYR A 50 23.79 10.82 -0.26
CA TYR A 50 23.72 9.37 -0.11
C TYR A 50 22.83 8.69 -1.16
N ILE A 51 21.91 9.41 -1.78
CA ILE A 51 20.92 8.85 -2.71
C ILE A 51 21.28 9.18 -4.16
N SER A 52 21.93 10.33 -4.38
CA SER A 52 22.51 10.73 -5.66
C SER A 52 23.81 9.97 -6.00
N GLN A 53 24.64 9.63 -5.02
CA GLN A 53 25.93 8.93 -5.22
C GLN A 53 25.92 7.43 -4.87
N ALA A 54 24.76 6.83 -4.54
CA ALA A 54 24.67 5.40 -4.25
C ALA A 54 25.05 4.55 -5.49
N GLY A 55 26.34 4.22 -5.61
CA GLY A 55 26.91 3.47 -6.72
C GLY A 55 28.23 4.03 -7.27
N SER A 56 28.59 5.29 -6.99
CA SER A 56 29.94 5.78 -7.26
C SER A 56 30.88 5.29 -6.16
N LYS A 57 32.02 4.68 -6.53
CA LYS A 57 33.04 4.21 -5.58
C LYS A 57 33.33 5.29 -4.53
N PRO A 58 33.47 4.95 -3.24
CA PRO A 58 33.85 5.94 -2.24
C PRO A 58 35.22 6.48 -2.65
N SER A 59 35.26 7.76 -3.04
CA SER A 59 36.52 8.44 -3.31
C SER A 59 37.33 8.42 -2.01
N ALA A 60 38.54 7.87 -2.06
CA ALA A 60 39.45 7.71 -0.93
C ALA A 60 40.07 9.05 -0.46
N SER A 61 39.36 10.15 -0.59
CA SER A 61 39.78 11.47 -0.12
C SER A 61 38.59 12.12 0.56
N GLY A 62 38.72 12.38 1.87
CA GLY A 62 37.75 13.11 2.69
C GLY A 62 37.57 14.56 2.25
N ALA A 63 37.04 14.77 1.05
CA ALA A 63 36.56 16.04 0.55
C ALA A 63 35.06 16.09 0.84
N GLY A 64 34.66 17.06 1.67
CA GLY A 64 33.28 17.28 2.05
C GLY A 64 32.34 17.33 0.86
N ALA A 65 31.10 16.91 1.10
CA ALA A 65 29.99 16.96 0.17
C ALA A 65 29.89 18.36 -0.46
N THR A 66 30.40 18.50 -1.69
CA THR A 66 30.16 19.69 -2.49
C THR A 66 28.76 19.56 -3.06
N ALA A 67 27.93 20.57 -2.79
CA ALA A 67 26.57 20.65 -3.26
C ALA A 67 26.51 20.43 -4.79
N PRO A 68 25.51 19.68 -5.31
CA PRO A 68 25.34 19.53 -6.75
C PRO A 68 25.12 20.91 -7.39
N PRO A 69 25.53 21.10 -8.66
CA PRO A 69 25.36 22.36 -9.36
C PRO A 69 23.88 22.73 -9.40
N SER A 70 23.56 23.89 -8.82
CA SER A 70 22.26 24.53 -8.92
C SER A 70 21.94 24.81 -10.38
N GLY A 71 21.04 24.04 -10.99
CA GLY A 71 20.65 24.30 -12.39
C GLY A 71 19.53 23.42 -12.91
N ASP A 72 19.61 22.10 -12.72
CA ASP A 72 18.62 21.18 -13.26
C ASP A 72 18.08 20.28 -12.15
N ALA A 73 16.75 20.14 -12.10
CA ALA A 73 16.06 19.18 -11.25
C ALA A 73 16.36 17.75 -11.72
N SER A 74 17.60 17.29 -11.51
CA SER A 74 18.07 15.99 -11.97
C SER A 74 17.50 14.88 -11.08
N VAL A 75 16.36 14.35 -11.47
CA VAL A 75 15.74 13.20 -10.81
C VAL A 75 16.55 11.94 -11.11
N SER A 76 17.31 11.47 -10.12
CA SER A 76 18.07 10.21 -10.18
C SER A 76 17.12 9.00 -10.18
N ALA A 77 17.44 7.97 -10.97
CA ALA A 77 16.72 6.69 -10.95
C ALA A 77 16.75 6.02 -9.57
N ASN A 78 17.79 6.28 -8.77
CA ASN A 78 17.89 5.77 -7.40
C ASN A 78 16.92 6.50 -6.47
N ALA A 79 16.77 7.82 -6.61
CA ALA A 79 15.80 8.60 -5.86
C ALA A 79 14.36 8.13 -6.12
N VAL A 80 14.03 7.81 -7.37
CA VAL A 80 12.72 7.23 -7.74
C VAL A 80 12.49 5.87 -7.09
N LYS A 81 13.49 4.98 -7.09
CA LYS A 81 13.38 3.66 -6.44
C LYS A 81 13.10 3.77 -4.95
N VAL A 82 13.81 4.67 -4.25
CA VAL A 82 13.61 4.89 -2.82
C VAL A 82 12.25 5.54 -2.54
N ALA A 83 11.83 6.52 -3.35
CA ALA A 83 10.51 7.13 -3.23
C ALA A 83 9.37 6.10 -3.40
N ILE A 84 9.49 5.18 -4.37
CA ILE A 84 8.54 4.08 -4.55
C ILE A 84 8.58 3.15 -3.34
N ALA A 85 9.77 2.74 -2.88
CA ALA A 85 9.92 1.84 -1.73
C ALA A 85 9.28 2.41 -0.45
N ALA A 86 9.45 3.71 -0.18
CA ALA A 86 8.86 4.38 0.97
C ALA A 86 7.31 4.32 0.95
N ARG A 87 6.69 4.44 -0.24
CA ARG A 87 5.24 4.38 -0.41
C ARG A 87 4.68 2.95 -0.40
N LEU A 88 5.44 1.98 -0.91
CA LEU A 88 5.06 0.58 -0.85
C LEU A 88 4.84 0.08 0.58
N GLY A 89 5.55 0.65 1.56
CA GLY A 89 5.42 0.27 2.97
C GLY A 89 4.04 0.53 3.60
N TYR A 90 3.22 1.41 3.04
CA TYR A 90 1.91 1.75 3.63
C TYR A 90 0.74 1.86 2.64
N GLN A 91 0.97 2.07 1.33
CA GLN A 91 -0.10 2.31 0.36
C GLN A 91 -0.55 1.06 -0.41
N PHE A 92 0.39 0.17 -0.75
CA PHE A 92 0.12 -0.93 -1.68
C PHE A 92 0.14 -2.27 -0.97
N ARG A 93 -0.98 -2.99 -1.04
CA ARG A 93 -1.07 -4.37 -0.55
C ARG A 93 -0.31 -5.31 -1.48
N GLY A 94 0.62 -6.12 -0.94
CA GLY A 94 1.20 -7.26 -1.64
C GLY A 94 2.46 -7.03 -2.47
N GLY A 95 3.26 -5.98 -2.22
CA GLY A 95 4.62 -5.93 -2.74
C GLY A 95 5.46 -7.11 -2.24
N SER A 96 6.40 -7.60 -3.05
CA SER A 96 7.39 -8.67 -2.73
C SER A 96 8.18 -8.43 -1.43
N SER A 97 8.08 -7.22 -0.87
CA SER A 97 8.59 -6.82 0.45
C SER A 97 7.55 -5.99 1.22
N GLY A 98 6.49 -6.62 1.73
CA GLY A 98 5.80 -6.10 2.92
C GLY A 98 4.63 -5.12 2.73
N GLY A 99 3.68 -5.44 1.85
CA GLY A 99 2.33 -4.83 1.90
C GLY A 99 1.22 -5.80 2.30
N GLY A 100 1.47 -7.10 2.17
CA GLY A 100 0.65 -8.13 2.79
C GLY A 100 1.33 -8.53 4.10
N ILE A 101 0.56 -8.65 5.18
CA ILE A 101 1.03 -9.30 6.41
C ILE A 101 1.73 -10.60 6.00
N SER A 102 2.97 -10.81 6.45
CA SER A 102 3.77 -11.96 6.02
C SER A 102 3.04 -13.26 6.37
N LYS A 103 3.20 -14.29 5.52
CA LYS A 103 2.57 -15.59 5.75
C LYS A 103 3.03 -16.17 7.08
N GLU A 104 4.29 -15.98 7.40
CA GLU A 104 4.94 -16.41 8.64
C GLU A 104 4.31 -15.71 9.84
N TYR A 105 4.08 -14.40 9.76
CA TYR A 105 3.39 -13.66 10.83
C TYR A 105 1.94 -14.12 10.98
N MET A 106 1.21 -14.34 9.88
CA MET A 106 -0.15 -14.89 9.95
C MET A 106 -0.17 -16.31 10.54
N GLN A 107 0.82 -17.13 10.22
CA GLN A 107 0.96 -18.48 10.78
C GLN A 107 1.26 -18.43 12.27
N GLU A 108 2.14 -17.54 12.73
CA GLU A 108 2.42 -17.38 14.14
C GLU A 108 1.20 -16.84 14.91
N LEU A 109 0.51 -15.84 14.37
CA LEU A 109 -0.73 -15.32 14.94
C LEU A 109 -1.79 -16.42 15.03
N ALA A 110 -1.93 -17.24 13.98
CA ALA A 110 -2.83 -18.38 13.99
C ALA A 110 -2.42 -19.40 15.08
N ARG A 111 -1.12 -19.71 15.23
CA ARG A 111 -0.63 -20.57 16.32
C ARG A 111 -0.97 -19.99 17.69
N GLU A 112 -0.83 -18.69 17.90
CA GLU A 112 -1.17 -18.05 19.16
C GLU A 112 -2.67 -18.09 19.46
N ARG A 113 -3.52 -17.76 18.48
CA ARG A 113 -4.98 -17.76 18.64
C ARG A 113 -5.56 -19.16 18.79
N ASN A 114 -5.02 -20.13 18.06
CA ASN A 114 -5.50 -21.51 18.08
C ASN A 114 -5.07 -22.29 19.33
N LYS A 115 -4.26 -21.71 20.23
CA LYS A 115 -3.95 -22.31 21.55
C LYS A 115 -5.18 -22.43 22.44
N VAL A 116 -6.18 -21.56 22.26
CA VAL A 116 -7.40 -21.59 23.06
C VAL A 116 -8.36 -22.61 22.47
N ALA A 117 -8.66 -23.67 23.24
CA ALA A 117 -9.62 -24.68 22.83
C ALA A 117 -11.02 -24.08 22.60
N LEU A 118 -11.76 -24.67 21.68
CA LEU A 118 -13.13 -24.22 21.36
C LEU A 118 -14.05 -24.34 22.59
N PRO A 119 -14.96 -23.38 22.80
CA PRO A 119 -15.99 -23.50 23.85
C PRO A 119 -16.84 -24.76 23.66
N LYS A 120 -17.21 -25.41 24.77
CA LYS A 120 -18.11 -26.56 24.73
C LYS A 120 -19.51 -26.12 24.28
N ILE A 121 -20.08 -26.84 23.33
CA ILE A 121 -21.45 -26.64 22.84
C ILE A 121 -22.36 -27.60 23.60
N VAL A 122 -23.49 -27.09 24.14
CA VAL A 122 -24.48 -27.93 24.83
C VAL A 122 -25.31 -28.66 23.76
N PRO A 123 -25.33 -30.00 23.71
CA PRO A 123 -25.95 -30.75 22.62
C PRO A 123 -27.49 -30.66 22.57
N ASN A 124 -28.12 -30.12 23.62
CA ASN A 124 -29.57 -30.03 23.74
C ASN A 124 -30.15 -28.68 23.26
N GLU A 125 -29.30 -27.72 22.87
CA GLU A 125 -29.74 -26.42 22.35
C GLU A 125 -29.75 -26.44 20.82
N TRP A 126 -30.93 -26.53 20.23
CA TRP A 126 -31.13 -26.32 18.80
C TRP A 126 -31.37 -24.84 18.56
N GLY A 127 -30.31 -24.08 18.26
CA GLY A 127 -30.46 -22.64 17.98
C GLY A 127 -29.14 -21.87 17.89
N VAL A 128 -29.26 -20.57 17.61
CA VAL A 128 -28.13 -19.64 17.60
C VAL A 128 -27.91 -19.10 19.02
N ARG A 129 -26.72 -19.35 19.58
CA ARG A 129 -26.34 -18.81 20.88
C ARG A 129 -25.90 -17.36 20.72
N LEU A 130 -26.74 -16.44 21.17
CA LEU A 130 -26.41 -15.02 21.21
C LEU A 130 -25.40 -14.73 22.34
N PRO A 131 -24.54 -13.70 22.18
CA PRO A 131 -23.79 -13.12 23.29
C PRO A 131 -24.73 -12.64 24.41
N SER A 132 -24.21 -12.38 25.63
CA SER A 132 -25.05 -11.82 26.70
C SER A 132 -25.73 -10.52 26.25
N GLU A 133 -26.94 -10.23 26.74
CA GLU A 133 -27.76 -9.09 26.29
C GLU A 133 -27.02 -7.74 26.25
N ARG A 134 -26.06 -7.52 27.16
CA ARG A 134 -25.20 -6.32 27.17
C ARG A 134 -24.33 -6.12 25.92
N PHE A 135 -24.05 -7.19 25.19
CA PHE A 135 -23.28 -7.19 23.94
C PHE A 135 -24.15 -7.41 22.70
N VAL A 136 -25.48 -7.50 22.88
CA VAL A 136 -26.43 -7.64 21.79
C VAL A 136 -26.96 -6.25 21.46
N LEU A 137 -26.85 -5.85 20.19
CA LEU A 137 -27.50 -4.63 19.70
C LEU A 137 -29.00 -4.90 19.59
N SER A 138 -29.78 -4.41 20.56
CA SER A 138 -31.23 -4.64 20.69
C SER A 138 -32.10 -3.89 19.68
N GLY A 139 -31.51 -3.13 18.76
CA GLY A 139 -32.24 -2.35 17.76
C GLY A 139 -33.10 -1.21 18.33
N THR A 140 -32.98 -0.89 19.62
CA THR A 140 -33.65 0.26 20.22
C THR A 140 -32.98 1.56 19.79
N SER A 141 -33.79 2.56 19.48
CA SER A 141 -33.30 3.91 19.15
C SER A 141 -32.43 4.46 20.28
N TRP A 142 -31.43 5.27 19.93
CA TRP A 142 -30.61 6.00 20.89
C TRP A 142 -31.51 7.00 21.62
N GLY A 143 -31.99 6.64 22.81
CA GLY A 143 -33.10 7.30 23.53
C GLY A 143 -32.77 8.67 24.10
N LEU A 144 -32.18 9.56 23.30
CA LEU A 144 -32.12 10.99 23.64
C LEU A 144 -33.55 11.52 23.67
N LYS A 145 -34.03 11.82 24.89
CA LYS A 145 -35.05 12.84 25.08
C LYS A 145 -34.32 14.18 25.09
N ASP A 146 -34.83 15.12 24.29
CA ASP A 146 -34.46 16.54 24.40
C ASP A 146 -34.61 17.05 25.84
#